data_AF-A0A949B1Z2-F1
#
_entry.id   AF-A0A949B1Z2-F1
#
_cell.length_a   1.000
_cell.length_b   1.000
_cell.length_c   1.000
_cell.angle_alpha   90.00
_cell.angle_beta   90.00
_cell.angle_gamma   90.00
#
_symmetry.space_group_name_H-M   'P 1'
#
loop_
_entity.id
_entity.type
_entity.pdbx_description
1 polymer ?
#
loop_
_entity_poly.entity_id
_entity_poly.type
_entity_poly.pdbx_seq_one_letter_code
_entity_poly.pdbx_strand_id
1 'polypeptide(L)'
;FMETRMLHWPDSMFTYVNEDKILFSSDGFGQHYAGVERFDDEVGEAIMPHAKKYFANILLPYAPLILKLVDKVKEMGLAIDMICPDHGIIWRKDPEKIINSYVEWSLQKPKRKAVVIFDTMWHSTETMAETIVASLAEEGVDARPMHLRSCHRSDIITEVVDAGAIVMGSPTINNGLFPTVSDFLTYMKGLKPLNKVAAAFGSYGWSGEAVKLINSEFEQMKFDIIDPGVRINYVPDDKGIDACYELGKKIAKALPEE
;
A
#
# COMPACT_ATOMS: atom_id res chain seq x y z
N PHE A 1 19.30 -26.09 1.93
CA PHE A 1 18.85 -25.02 2.84
C PHE A 1 19.39 -23.69 2.39
N MET A 2 18.62 -22.61 2.54
CA MET A 2 19.03 -21.25 2.20
C MET A 2 18.52 -20.29 3.27
N GLU A 3 19.42 -19.59 3.96
CA GLU A 3 19.01 -18.56 4.93
C GLU A 3 18.33 -17.37 4.22
N THR A 4 17.23 -16.90 4.80
CA THR A 4 16.43 -15.77 4.33
C THR A 4 16.17 -14.81 5.48
N ARG A 5 17.24 -14.45 6.21
CA ARG A 5 17.16 -13.61 7.41
C ARG A 5 16.41 -12.31 7.14
N MET A 6 15.52 -11.95 8.05
CA MET A 6 14.58 -10.81 7.94
C MET A 6 13.54 -10.95 6.81
N LEU A 7 13.33 -12.16 6.28
CA LEU A 7 12.23 -12.52 5.36
C LEU A 7 11.41 -13.67 5.97
N HIS A 8 10.65 -13.42 7.04
CA HIS A 8 10.43 -12.11 7.69
C HIS A 8 10.97 -11.97 9.12
N TRP A 9 11.54 -13.03 9.69
CA TRP A 9 12.19 -13.02 11.01
C TRP A 9 13.71 -13.22 10.89
N PRO A 10 14.50 -12.87 11.93
CA PRO A 10 15.96 -13.04 11.92
C PRO A 10 16.44 -14.48 11.65
N ASP A 11 15.62 -15.47 11.97
CA ASP A 11 15.87 -16.91 11.85
C ASP A 11 15.25 -17.55 10.60
N SER A 12 14.53 -16.78 9.77
CA SER A 12 13.87 -17.32 8.58
C SER A 12 14.86 -17.97 7.60
N MET A 13 14.42 -19.10 7.02
CA MET A 13 15.16 -19.85 6.02
C MET A 13 14.21 -20.64 5.11
N PHE A 14 14.68 -20.96 3.90
CA PHE A 14 14.01 -21.86 2.97
C PHE A 14 14.68 -23.24 2.93
N THR A 15 13.87 -24.25 2.63
CA THR A 15 14.33 -25.61 2.32
C THR A 15 13.99 -25.92 0.87
N TYR A 16 14.95 -26.45 0.12
CA TYR A 16 14.77 -26.80 -1.28
C TYR A 16 15.16 -28.25 -1.48
N VAL A 17 14.29 -29.01 -2.14
CA VAL A 17 14.51 -30.42 -2.50
C VAL A 17 14.94 -30.46 -3.96
N ASN A 18 16.18 -30.87 -4.22
CA ASN A 18 16.78 -30.78 -5.56
C ASN A 18 16.13 -31.74 -6.55
N GLU A 19 15.83 -32.96 -6.10
CA GLU A 19 15.31 -34.06 -6.92
C GLU A 19 13.91 -33.76 -7.45
N ASP A 20 13.06 -33.19 -6.58
CA ASP A 20 11.66 -32.88 -6.89
C ASP A 20 11.45 -31.41 -7.29
N LYS A 21 12.49 -30.58 -7.16
CA LYS A 21 12.46 -29.12 -7.43
C LYS A 21 11.38 -28.37 -6.65
N ILE A 22 11.21 -28.75 -5.39
CA ILE A 22 10.21 -28.18 -4.48
C ILE A 22 10.89 -27.20 -3.54
N LEU A 23 10.35 -25.98 -3.47
CA LEU A 23 10.73 -24.97 -2.51
C LEU A 23 9.74 -24.93 -1.34
N PHE A 24 10.20 -25.28 -0.14
CA PHE A 24 9.50 -25.00 1.12
C PHE A 24 9.94 -23.62 1.62
N SER A 25 9.06 -22.64 1.46
CA SER A 25 9.39 -21.21 1.61
C SER A 25 8.95 -20.60 2.94
N SER A 26 8.39 -21.40 3.85
CA SER A 26 7.78 -20.90 5.09
C SER A 26 6.79 -19.75 4.77
N ASP A 27 6.91 -18.59 5.40
CA ASP A 27 6.10 -17.40 5.13
C ASP A 27 6.25 -16.81 3.72
N GLY A 28 7.40 -17.07 3.07
CA GLY A 28 7.66 -16.59 1.72
C GLY A 28 6.63 -17.14 0.73
N PHE A 29 6.09 -16.27 -0.14
CA PHE A 29 5.06 -16.62 -1.13
C PHE A 29 3.74 -17.17 -0.53
N GLY A 30 3.54 -17.04 0.78
CA GLY A 30 2.32 -17.44 1.45
C GLY A 30 1.16 -16.46 1.28
N GLN A 31 0.00 -16.87 1.81
CA GLN A 31 -1.17 -16.03 1.94
C GLN A 31 -2.00 -16.44 3.15
N HIS A 32 -2.90 -15.57 3.61
CA HIS A 32 -3.92 -15.96 4.60
C HIS A 32 -5.26 -16.24 3.91
N TYR A 33 -5.48 -17.52 3.59
CA TYR A 33 -6.69 -18.05 2.95
C TYR A 33 -7.02 -19.40 3.56
N ALA A 34 -8.30 -19.61 3.85
CA ALA A 34 -8.84 -20.89 4.29
C ALA A 34 -9.92 -21.33 3.29
N GLY A 35 -9.57 -22.28 2.44
CA GLY A 35 -10.47 -22.93 1.49
C GLY A 35 -10.44 -24.45 1.63
N VAL A 36 -11.14 -25.17 0.75
CA VAL A 36 -11.03 -26.63 0.63
C VAL A 36 -9.89 -27.04 -0.30
N GLU A 37 -9.56 -26.12 -1.21
CA GLU A 37 -8.51 -26.18 -2.20
C GLU A 37 -7.13 -26.20 -1.54
N ARG A 38 -6.20 -26.93 -2.16
CA ARG A 38 -4.80 -27.01 -1.73
C ARG A 38 -3.86 -26.32 -2.71
N PHE A 39 -4.28 -26.12 -3.95
CA PHE A 39 -3.39 -25.69 -5.03
C PHE A 39 -3.87 -24.42 -5.74
N ASP A 40 -2.93 -23.68 -6.31
CA ASP A 40 -3.18 -22.43 -7.04
C ASP A 40 -4.16 -22.60 -8.20
N ASP A 41 -4.10 -23.71 -8.93
CA ASP A 41 -4.99 -23.99 -10.06
C ASP A 41 -6.43 -24.37 -9.69
N GLU A 42 -6.68 -24.70 -8.42
CA GLU A 42 -8.02 -24.99 -7.91
C GLU A 42 -8.77 -23.70 -7.53
N VAL A 43 -8.05 -22.70 -7.02
CA VAL A 43 -8.61 -21.38 -6.63
C VAL A 43 -8.57 -20.38 -7.80
N GLY A 44 -7.52 -20.45 -8.64
CA GLY A 44 -7.29 -19.51 -9.74
C GLY A 44 -6.96 -18.10 -9.27
N GLU A 45 -7.33 -17.09 -10.06
CA GLU A 45 -6.97 -15.67 -9.81
C GLU A 45 -7.46 -15.12 -8.45
N ALA A 46 -8.50 -15.72 -7.88
CA ALA A 46 -9.06 -15.29 -6.60
C ALA A 46 -8.04 -15.38 -5.44
N ILE A 47 -6.94 -16.12 -5.59
CA ILE A 47 -5.89 -16.19 -4.57
C ILE A 47 -4.96 -14.97 -4.55
N MET A 48 -4.78 -14.29 -5.69
CA MET A 48 -3.79 -13.21 -5.82
C MET A 48 -4.04 -12.02 -4.89
N PRO A 49 -5.29 -11.58 -4.64
CA PRO A 49 -5.58 -10.56 -3.64
C PRO A 49 -5.12 -10.95 -2.22
N HIS A 50 -5.25 -12.22 -1.83
CA HIS A 50 -4.80 -12.70 -0.52
C HIS A 50 -3.27 -12.67 -0.40
N ALA A 51 -2.57 -13.06 -1.47
CA ALA A 51 -1.11 -12.97 -1.54
C ALA A 51 -0.61 -11.52 -1.52
N LYS A 52 -1.23 -10.63 -2.30
CA LYS A 52 -0.90 -9.20 -2.29
C LYS A 52 -1.12 -8.59 -0.91
N LYS A 53 -2.24 -8.92 -0.25
CA LYS A 53 -2.56 -8.44 1.10
C LYS A 53 -1.55 -8.96 2.14
N TYR A 54 -1.16 -10.22 2.05
CA TYR A 54 -0.11 -10.81 2.91
C TYR A 54 1.22 -10.07 2.72
N PHE A 55 1.67 -9.92 1.47
CA PHE A 55 2.88 -9.18 1.14
C PHE A 55 2.84 -7.73 1.67
N ALA A 56 1.76 -7.01 1.39
CA ALA A 56 1.62 -5.59 1.72
C ALA A 56 1.75 -5.30 3.22
N ASN A 57 1.24 -6.21 4.06
CA ASN A 57 1.11 -6.00 5.50
C ASN A 57 2.21 -6.67 6.35
N ILE A 58 3.02 -7.54 5.75
CA ILE A 58 4.07 -8.30 6.47
C ILE A 58 5.44 -8.07 5.82
N LEU A 59 5.51 -8.15 4.49
CA LEU A 59 6.78 -8.24 3.76
C LEU A 59 7.23 -6.93 3.11
N LEU A 60 6.31 -5.98 2.91
CA LEU A 60 6.61 -4.66 2.33
C LEU A 60 7.86 -3.96 2.91
N PRO A 61 8.08 -3.89 4.24
CA PRO A 61 9.28 -3.23 4.79
C PRO A 61 10.59 -3.94 4.45
N TYR A 62 10.53 -5.18 3.95
CA TYR A 62 11.67 -6.00 3.56
C TYR A 62 11.82 -6.14 2.03
N ALA A 63 11.03 -5.41 1.23
CA ALA A 63 11.08 -5.43 -0.23
C ALA A 63 12.51 -5.39 -0.83
N PRO A 64 13.45 -4.55 -0.35
CA PRO A 64 14.82 -4.55 -0.87
C PRO A 64 15.59 -5.87 -0.65
N LEU A 65 15.27 -6.61 0.42
CA LEU A 65 15.87 -7.91 0.71
C LEU A 65 15.26 -9.00 -0.19
N ILE A 66 13.97 -8.90 -0.49
CA ILE A 66 13.27 -9.83 -1.40
C ILE A 66 13.90 -9.77 -2.79
N LEU A 67 14.13 -8.57 -3.32
CA LEU A 67 14.77 -8.41 -4.64
C LEU A 67 16.15 -9.07 -4.69
N LYS A 68 17.00 -8.82 -3.70
CA LYS A 68 18.32 -9.45 -3.58
C LYS A 68 18.25 -10.98 -3.47
N LEU A 69 17.25 -11.48 -2.74
CA LEU A 69 17.04 -12.92 -2.61
C LEU A 69 16.64 -13.55 -3.94
N VAL A 70 15.72 -12.93 -4.68
CA VAL A 70 15.29 -13.39 -6.00
C VAL A 70 16.46 -13.41 -6.97
N ASP A 71 17.30 -12.36 -6.98
CA ASP A 71 18.49 -12.31 -7.84
C ASP A 71 19.46 -13.46 -7.51
N LYS A 72 19.73 -13.70 -6.22
CA LYS A 72 20.56 -14.82 -5.77
C LYS A 72 19.99 -16.18 -6.20
N VAL A 73 18.68 -16.39 -6.08
CA VAL A 73 18.02 -17.65 -6.51
C VAL A 73 18.15 -17.84 -8.02
N LYS A 74 18.03 -16.77 -8.81
CA LYS A 74 18.26 -16.81 -10.27
C LYS A 74 19.70 -17.16 -10.61
N GLU A 75 20.68 -16.56 -9.93
CA GLU A 75 22.12 -16.86 -10.13
C GLU A 75 22.46 -18.32 -9.81
N MET A 76 21.76 -18.93 -8.85
CA MET A 76 21.94 -20.34 -8.50
C MET A 76 21.38 -21.31 -9.56
N GLY A 77 20.56 -20.83 -10.50
CA GLY A 77 19.97 -21.66 -11.56
C GLY A 77 19.04 -22.75 -11.02
N LEU A 78 18.37 -22.51 -9.90
CA LEU A 78 17.42 -23.48 -9.33
C LEU A 78 16.15 -23.55 -10.18
N ALA A 79 15.79 -24.76 -10.62
CA ALA A 79 14.47 -25.00 -11.18
C ALA A 79 13.44 -25.06 -10.05
N ILE A 80 12.30 -24.40 -10.17
CA ILE A 80 11.26 -24.41 -9.13
C ILE A 80 9.97 -24.86 -9.80
N ASP A 81 9.63 -26.14 -9.61
CA ASP A 81 8.41 -26.72 -10.17
C ASP A 81 7.23 -26.56 -9.19
N MET A 82 7.51 -26.33 -7.89
CA MET A 82 6.49 -26.11 -6.86
C MET A 82 6.99 -25.25 -5.69
N ILE A 83 6.13 -24.39 -5.14
CA ILE A 83 6.38 -23.63 -3.91
C ILE A 83 5.34 -23.99 -2.85
N CYS A 84 5.80 -24.44 -1.70
CA CYS A 84 5.02 -24.84 -0.54
C CYS A 84 5.25 -23.84 0.62
N PRO A 85 4.40 -22.81 0.76
CA PRO A 85 4.44 -21.91 1.91
C PRO A 85 3.80 -22.53 3.16
N ASP A 86 4.04 -21.95 4.34
CA ASP A 86 3.42 -22.35 5.62
C ASP A 86 1.93 -21.95 5.70
N HIS A 87 1.53 -20.99 4.86
CA HIS A 87 0.20 -20.40 4.90
C HIS A 87 -0.48 -20.48 3.53
N GLY A 88 -1.64 -21.13 3.52
CA GLY A 88 -2.56 -21.08 2.39
C GLY A 88 -2.40 -22.22 1.38
N ILE A 89 -2.32 -21.86 0.10
CA ILE A 89 -2.25 -22.79 -1.03
C ILE A 89 -0.81 -23.03 -1.46
N ILE A 90 -0.60 -24.13 -2.15
CA ILE A 90 0.65 -24.53 -2.78
C ILE A 90 0.63 -24.06 -4.23
N TRP A 91 1.71 -23.41 -4.66
CA TRP A 91 1.89 -22.98 -6.05
C TRP A 91 2.50 -24.14 -6.84
N ARG A 92 1.68 -24.88 -7.59
CA ARG A 92 2.14 -26.03 -8.40
C ARG A 92 2.02 -25.80 -9.90
N LYS A 93 1.05 -25.00 -10.36
CA LYS A 93 0.80 -24.82 -11.79
C LYS A 93 1.65 -23.71 -12.37
N ASP A 94 1.76 -22.58 -11.67
CA ASP A 94 2.55 -21.44 -12.10
C ASP A 94 3.28 -20.78 -10.91
N PRO A 95 4.33 -21.41 -10.36
CA PRO A 95 5.12 -20.82 -9.28
C PRO A 95 5.85 -19.53 -9.70
N GLU A 96 6.13 -19.35 -11.00
CA GLU A 96 6.76 -18.13 -11.50
C GLU A 96 5.85 -16.91 -11.32
N LYS A 97 4.53 -17.07 -11.44
CA LYS A 97 3.57 -15.98 -11.23
C LYS A 97 3.72 -15.31 -9.89
N ILE A 98 3.81 -16.07 -8.79
CA ILE A 98 3.93 -15.47 -7.45
C ILE A 98 5.32 -14.87 -7.23
N ILE A 99 6.37 -15.47 -7.80
CA ILE A 99 7.74 -14.91 -7.77
C ILE A 99 7.75 -13.55 -8.49
N ASN A 100 7.20 -13.49 -9.70
CA ASN A 100 7.13 -12.26 -10.50
C ASN A 100 6.28 -11.19 -9.81
N SER A 101 5.18 -11.59 -9.16
CA SER A 101 4.35 -10.68 -8.37
C SER A 101 5.10 -10.10 -7.18
N TYR A 102 5.87 -10.91 -6.44
CA TYR A 102 6.72 -10.44 -5.34
C TYR A 102 7.79 -9.46 -5.83
N VAL A 103 8.37 -9.70 -7.00
CA VAL A 103 9.31 -8.75 -7.64
C VAL A 103 8.60 -7.44 -7.99
N GLU A 104 7.46 -7.48 -8.66
CA GLU A 104 6.67 -6.30 -9.01
C GLU A 104 6.32 -5.48 -7.76
N TRP A 105 5.77 -6.13 -6.73
CA TRP A 105 5.37 -5.48 -5.49
C TRP A 105 6.58 -4.95 -4.71
N SER A 106 7.72 -5.62 -4.76
CA SER A 106 8.95 -5.15 -4.09
C SER A 106 9.56 -3.93 -4.78
N LEU A 107 9.44 -3.84 -6.10
CA LEU A 107 9.89 -2.67 -6.86
C LEU A 107 9.05 -1.43 -6.56
N GLN A 108 7.78 -1.60 -6.17
CA GLN A 108 6.83 -0.52 -5.88
C GLN A 108 6.86 0.57 -6.97
N LYS A 109 6.85 0.14 -8.25
CA LYS A 109 6.80 1.09 -9.36
C LYS A 109 5.49 1.88 -9.24
N PRO A 110 5.52 3.22 -9.19
CA PRO A 110 4.32 4.00 -9.02
C PRO A 110 3.42 3.78 -10.25
N LYS A 111 2.20 3.28 -10.04
CA LYS A 111 1.17 3.29 -11.09
C LYS A 111 0.46 4.63 -11.06
N ARG A 112 -0.24 4.97 -12.15
CA ARG A 112 -1.15 6.12 -12.22
C ARG A 112 -2.42 5.86 -11.40
N LYS A 113 -2.22 5.70 -10.09
CA LYS A 113 -3.20 5.29 -9.08
C LYS A 113 -2.99 6.11 -7.81
N ALA A 114 -4.08 6.58 -7.22
CA ALA A 114 -4.08 7.37 -6.00
C ALA A 114 -5.00 6.75 -4.94
N VAL A 115 -4.52 6.67 -3.70
CA VAL A 115 -5.34 6.24 -2.56
C VAL A 115 -5.62 7.46 -1.68
N VAL A 116 -6.88 7.87 -1.60
CA VAL A 116 -7.32 9.02 -0.80
C VAL A 116 -7.85 8.52 0.53
N ILE A 117 -7.02 8.57 1.56
CA ILE A 117 -7.25 7.98 2.88
C ILE A 117 -7.68 9.09 3.83
N PHE A 118 -8.81 8.93 4.52
CA PHE A 118 -9.27 9.97 5.43
C PHE A 118 -10.16 9.45 6.56
N ASP A 119 -10.41 10.33 7.51
CA ASP A 119 -11.55 10.24 8.41
C ASP A 119 -12.18 11.63 8.56
N THR A 120 -13.36 11.69 9.17
CA THR A 120 -14.13 12.93 9.34
C THR A 120 -14.99 12.87 10.61
N MET A 121 -15.30 14.03 11.18
CA MET A 121 -16.30 14.13 12.26
C MET A 121 -17.66 14.61 11.73
N TRP A 122 -17.64 15.60 10.85
CA TRP A 122 -18.83 16.33 10.39
C TRP A 122 -18.84 16.49 8.87
N HIS A 123 -18.37 15.46 8.16
CA HIS A 123 -18.39 15.33 6.69
C HIS A 123 -17.59 16.37 5.87
N SER A 124 -17.11 17.49 6.44
CA SER A 124 -16.29 18.46 5.69
C SER A 124 -15.05 17.84 5.04
N THR A 125 -14.25 17.08 5.80
CA THR A 125 -13.07 16.37 5.24
C THR A 125 -13.48 15.29 4.25
N GLU A 126 -14.65 14.69 4.39
CA GLU A 126 -15.16 13.70 3.44
C GLU A 126 -15.52 14.36 2.11
N THR A 127 -16.25 15.49 2.13
CA THR A 127 -16.52 16.29 0.93
C THR A 127 -15.23 16.70 0.21
N MET A 128 -14.20 17.08 0.96
CA MET A 128 -12.87 17.35 0.38
C MET A 128 -12.27 16.11 -0.29
N ALA A 129 -12.31 14.96 0.38
CA ALA A 129 -11.79 13.69 -0.14
C ALA A 129 -12.48 13.29 -1.45
N GLU A 130 -13.82 13.35 -1.47
CA GLU A 130 -14.64 13.06 -2.65
C GLU A 130 -14.33 14.01 -3.81
N THR A 131 -14.16 15.31 -3.53
CA THR A 131 -13.79 16.31 -4.54
C THR A 131 -12.41 16.03 -5.15
N ILE A 132 -11.43 15.68 -4.31
CA ILE A 132 -10.08 15.33 -4.78
C ILE A 132 -10.12 14.06 -5.65
N VAL A 133 -10.88 13.05 -5.22
CA VAL A 133 -11.08 11.81 -6.01
C VAL A 133 -11.72 12.12 -7.36
N ALA A 134 -12.77 12.95 -7.39
CA ALA A 134 -13.44 13.32 -8.63
C ALA A 134 -12.46 14.00 -9.60
N SER A 135 -11.68 14.97 -9.12
CA SER A 135 -10.65 15.62 -9.93
C SER A 135 -9.61 14.64 -10.46
N LEU A 136 -9.10 13.74 -9.62
CA LEU A 136 -8.13 12.72 -10.03
C LEU A 136 -8.69 11.80 -11.13
N ALA A 137 -9.95 11.38 -10.98
CA ALA A 137 -10.61 10.52 -11.95
C ALA A 137 -10.80 11.22 -13.31
N GLU A 138 -11.12 12.52 -13.32
CA GLU A 138 -11.23 13.32 -14.55
C GLU A 138 -9.88 13.47 -15.27
N GLU A 139 -8.77 13.40 -14.53
CA GLU A 139 -7.39 13.39 -15.06
C GLU A 139 -6.87 11.97 -15.38
N GLY A 140 -7.77 10.97 -15.39
CA GLY A 140 -7.47 9.58 -15.77
C GLY A 140 -6.69 8.79 -14.72
N VAL A 141 -6.72 9.19 -13.45
CA VAL A 141 -6.06 8.44 -12.36
C VAL A 141 -7.04 7.45 -11.74
N ASP A 142 -6.64 6.19 -11.53
CA ASP A 142 -7.41 5.23 -10.72
C ASP A 142 -7.37 5.68 -9.25
N ALA A 143 -8.40 6.42 -8.85
CA ALA A 143 -8.50 7.04 -7.53
C ALA A 143 -9.66 6.44 -6.73
N ARG A 144 -9.42 6.18 -5.43
CA ARG A 144 -10.45 5.64 -4.52
C ARG A 144 -10.44 6.37 -3.18
N PRO A 145 -11.61 6.79 -2.66
CA PRO A 145 -11.74 7.25 -1.28
C PRO A 145 -11.75 6.05 -0.34
N MET A 146 -10.95 6.09 0.71
CA MET A 146 -10.86 5.06 1.74
C MET A 146 -11.07 5.66 3.12
N HIS A 147 -12.31 5.57 3.61
CA HIS A 147 -12.69 6.05 4.93
C HIS A 147 -12.19 5.07 6.01
N LEU A 148 -11.34 5.54 6.93
CA LEU A 148 -10.64 4.69 7.92
C LEU A 148 -11.55 3.89 8.87
N ARG A 149 -12.74 4.39 9.20
CA ARG A 149 -13.75 3.63 9.98
C ARG A 149 -14.56 2.61 9.17
N SER A 150 -14.47 2.63 7.84
CA SER A 150 -15.23 1.74 6.94
C SER A 150 -14.34 0.75 6.19
N CYS A 151 -13.04 1.07 6.07
CA CYS A 151 -12.04 0.23 5.43
C CYS A 151 -11.04 -0.26 6.48
N HIS A 152 -10.80 -1.57 6.55
CA HIS A 152 -9.76 -2.08 7.45
C HIS A 152 -8.38 -1.64 6.94
N ARG A 153 -7.49 -1.20 7.85
CA ARG A 153 -6.16 -0.67 7.49
C ARG A 153 -5.34 -1.60 6.59
N SER A 154 -5.52 -2.92 6.73
CA SER A 154 -4.80 -3.88 5.90
C SER A 154 -5.22 -3.85 4.43
N ASP A 155 -6.48 -3.54 4.16
CA ASP A 155 -7.01 -3.44 2.80
C ASP A 155 -6.50 -2.15 2.16
N ILE A 156 -6.46 -1.06 2.93
CA ILE A 156 -5.86 0.20 2.50
C ILE A 156 -4.38 -0.01 2.14
N ILE A 157 -3.59 -0.63 3.01
CA ILE A 157 -2.17 -0.93 2.73
C ILE A 157 -1.99 -1.82 1.48
N THR A 158 -2.93 -2.73 1.22
CA THR A 158 -2.92 -3.54 -0.01
C THR A 158 -3.05 -2.68 -1.26
N GLU A 159 -3.89 -1.65 -1.22
CA GLU A 159 -4.03 -0.66 -2.29
C GLU A 159 -2.80 0.27 -2.41
N VAL A 160 -2.11 0.55 -1.30
CA VAL A 160 -0.91 1.42 -1.23
C VAL A 160 0.29 0.83 -1.99
N VAL A 161 0.45 -0.50 -2.05
CA VAL A 161 1.64 -1.16 -2.63
C VAL A 161 1.99 -0.60 -4.01
N ASP A 162 1.00 -0.55 -4.91
CA ASP A 162 1.15 -0.10 -6.29
C ASP A 162 0.57 1.28 -6.57
N ALA A 163 0.07 1.98 -5.55
CA ALA A 163 -0.31 3.37 -5.67
C ALA A 163 0.92 4.25 -5.91
N GLY A 164 0.82 5.18 -6.86
CA GLY A 164 1.80 6.23 -7.06
C GLY A 164 1.60 7.42 -6.14
N ALA A 165 0.35 7.69 -5.72
CA ALA A 165 0.02 8.79 -4.82
C ALA A 165 -0.75 8.35 -3.58
N ILE A 166 -0.41 8.95 -2.44
CA ILE A 166 -1.12 8.83 -1.17
C ILE A 166 -1.62 10.21 -0.77
N VAL A 167 -2.93 10.35 -0.64
CA VAL A 167 -3.57 11.61 -0.24
C VAL A 167 -4.21 11.40 1.13
N MET A 168 -3.76 12.11 2.15
CA MET A 168 -4.20 11.87 3.53
C MET A 168 -5.02 13.04 4.06
N GLY A 169 -6.22 12.71 4.55
CA GLY A 169 -7.22 13.66 5.06
C GLY A 169 -7.47 13.48 6.55
N SER A 170 -7.45 14.57 7.32
CA SER A 170 -7.89 14.54 8.73
C SER A 170 -8.54 15.86 9.13
N PRO A 171 -9.66 15.87 9.85
CA PRO A 171 -10.04 17.04 10.60
C PRO A 171 -9.01 17.29 11.72
N THR A 172 -8.88 18.53 12.17
CA THR A 172 -8.15 18.83 13.41
C THR A 172 -9.05 18.56 14.62
N ILE A 173 -8.53 17.82 15.61
CA ILE A 173 -9.15 17.65 16.93
C ILE A 173 -8.13 17.91 18.02
N ASN A 174 -8.44 18.81 18.97
CA ASN A 174 -7.56 19.16 20.10
C ASN A 174 -6.11 19.52 19.68
N ASN A 175 -5.96 20.28 18.60
CA ASN A 175 -4.68 20.65 17.97
C ASN A 175 -3.86 19.44 17.45
N GLY A 176 -4.49 18.28 17.29
CA GLY A 176 -3.89 17.04 16.82
C GLY A 176 -4.64 16.43 15.64
N LEU A 177 -4.13 15.27 15.22
CA LEU A 177 -4.78 14.43 14.22
C LEU A 177 -6.01 13.74 14.81
N PHE A 178 -6.94 13.39 13.93
CA PHE A 178 -8.01 12.48 14.30
C PHE A 178 -7.41 11.10 14.68
N PRO A 179 -7.85 10.46 15.78
CA PRO A 179 -7.15 9.29 16.32
C PRO A 179 -6.94 8.13 15.32
N THR A 180 -7.91 7.86 14.46
CA THR A 180 -7.81 6.80 13.44
C THR A 180 -6.75 7.11 12.38
N VAL A 181 -6.59 8.39 12.02
CA VAL A 181 -5.54 8.85 11.10
C VAL A 181 -4.16 8.67 11.75
N SER A 182 -4.03 8.94 13.05
CA SER A 182 -2.79 8.72 13.80
C SER A 182 -2.42 7.23 13.88
N ASP A 183 -3.38 6.34 14.17
CA ASP A 183 -3.17 4.88 14.14
C ASP A 183 -2.69 4.42 12.76
N PHE A 184 -3.37 4.87 11.71
CA PHE A 184 -3.05 4.47 10.35
C PHE A 184 -1.66 4.96 9.91
N LEU A 185 -1.32 6.23 10.16
CA LEU A 185 0.01 6.78 9.84
C LEU A 185 1.12 6.03 10.58
N THR A 186 0.90 5.70 11.86
CA THR A 186 1.83 4.90 12.65
C THR A 186 2.06 3.52 12.02
N TYR A 187 0.97 2.85 11.61
CA TYR A 187 1.03 1.55 10.96
C TYR A 187 1.75 1.60 9.60
N MET A 188 1.36 2.52 8.72
CA MET A 188 1.92 2.68 7.38
C MET A 188 3.42 3.02 7.43
N LYS A 189 3.83 3.88 8.36
CA LYS A 189 5.24 4.25 8.54
C LYS A 189 6.12 3.06 8.90
N GLY A 190 5.62 2.13 9.72
CA GLY A 190 6.32 0.88 10.05
C GLY A 190 6.56 -0.01 8.83
N LEU A 191 5.65 0.03 7.85
CA LEU A 191 5.69 -0.78 6.63
C LEU A 191 6.57 -0.19 5.53
N LYS A 192 7.02 1.06 5.66
CA LYS A 192 7.98 1.74 4.77
C LYS A 192 7.65 1.63 3.27
N PRO A 193 6.43 2.00 2.84
CA PRO A 193 6.14 2.13 1.41
C PRO A 193 7.11 3.11 0.74
N LEU A 194 7.39 2.87 -0.54
CA LEU A 194 8.36 3.62 -1.33
C LEU A 194 7.70 4.25 -2.56
N ASN A 195 8.39 5.23 -3.14
CA ASN A 195 8.03 5.88 -4.41
C ASN A 195 6.61 6.48 -4.40
N LYS A 196 6.27 7.21 -3.33
CA LYS A 196 4.95 7.83 -3.16
C LYS A 196 5.04 9.34 -3.32
N VAL A 197 4.21 9.86 -4.21
CA VAL A 197 3.76 11.26 -4.19
C VAL A 197 2.77 11.41 -3.03
N ALA A 198 2.85 12.51 -2.30
CA ALA A 198 2.00 12.76 -1.15
C ALA A 198 1.38 14.15 -1.15
N ALA A 199 0.15 14.21 -0.65
CA ALA A 199 -0.55 15.46 -0.38
C ALA A 199 -1.46 15.30 0.86
N ALA A 200 -1.54 16.37 1.65
CA ALA A 200 -2.36 16.41 2.87
C ALA A 200 -3.55 17.35 2.70
N PHE A 201 -4.66 17.02 3.33
CA PHE A 201 -5.83 17.90 3.37
C PHE A 201 -6.62 17.74 4.67
N GLY A 202 -7.52 18.69 4.95
CA GLY A 202 -8.38 18.56 6.12
C GLY A 202 -9.19 19.80 6.46
N SER A 203 -10.30 19.59 7.18
CA SER A 203 -11.08 20.67 7.77
C SER A 203 -10.63 20.99 9.21
N TYR A 204 -10.98 22.19 9.67
CA TYR A 204 -10.74 22.61 11.05
C TYR A 204 -11.76 23.64 11.51
N GLY A 205 -11.79 23.98 12.81
CA GLY A 205 -12.70 25.01 13.35
C GLY A 205 -12.03 26.35 13.67
N TRP A 206 -10.90 26.33 14.38
CA TRP A 206 -10.17 27.55 14.78
C TRP A 206 -8.72 27.50 14.31
N SER A 207 -8.03 26.40 14.60
CA SER A 207 -6.66 26.14 14.16
C SER A 207 -6.57 24.78 13.45
N GLY A 208 -5.72 24.73 12.41
CA GLY A 208 -5.69 23.66 11.41
C GLY A 208 -4.38 22.88 11.41
N GLU A 209 -3.98 22.33 12.56
CA GLU A 209 -2.71 21.62 12.76
C GLU A 209 -2.60 20.32 11.97
N ALA A 210 -3.73 19.63 11.70
CA ALA A 210 -3.73 18.28 11.14
C ALA A 210 -2.93 18.15 9.84
N VAL A 211 -3.11 19.07 8.89
CA VAL A 211 -2.38 19.05 7.60
C VAL A 211 -0.88 19.17 7.80
N LYS A 212 -0.42 20.02 8.72
CA LYS A 212 0.99 20.16 9.06
C LYS A 212 1.54 18.86 9.67
N LEU A 213 0.79 18.25 10.60
CA LEU A 213 1.18 17.00 11.25
C LEU A 213 1.27 15.84 10.25
N ILE A 214 0.33 15.74 9.31
CA ILE A 214 0.38 14.77 8.22
C ILE A 214 1.64 14.97 7.37
N ASN A 215 1.94 16.21 6.95
CA ASN A 215 3.13 16.50 6.17
C ASN A 215 4.42 16.11 6.92
N SER A 216 4.50 16.36 8.23
CA SER A 216 5.64 15.91 9.04
C SER A 216 5.78 14.38 9.09
N GLU A 217 4.70 13.61 9.01
CA GLU A 217 4.77 12.15 8.87
C GLU A 217 5.21 11.73 7.47
N PHE A 218 4.73 12.39 6.42
CA PHE A 218 5.19 12.17 5.04
C PHE A 218 6.69 12.44 4.87
N GLU A 219 7.21 13.52 5.46
CA GLU A 219 8.65 13.83 5.48
C GLU A 219 9.46 12.72 6.14
N GLN A 220 9.00 12.21 7.28
CA GLN A 220 9.66 11.10 7.99
C GLN A 220 9.63 9.79 7.18
N MET A 221 8.59 9.57 6.37
CA MET A 221 8.50 8.46 5.41
C MET A 221 9.23 8.72 4.10
N LYS A 222 9.80 9.93 3.91
CA LYS A 222 10.50 10.37 2.68
C LYS A 222 9.62 10.33 1.44
N PHE A 223 8.34 10.63 1.59
CA PHE A 223 7.45 10.80 0.44
C PHE A 223 7.72 12.14 -0.25
N ASP A 224 7.39 12.21 -1.54
CA ASP A 224 7.48 13.44 -2.32
C ASP A 224 6.24 14.30 -2.10
N ILE A 225 6.36 15.31 -1.26
CA ILE A 225 5.25 16.22 -0.90
C ILE A 225 5.13 17.30 -1.97
N ILE A 226 4.08 17.23 -2.78
CA ILE A 226 3.90 18.09 -3.97
C ILE A 226 3.09 19.37 -3.71
N ASP A 227 2.48 19.49 -2.54
CA ASP A 227 1.68 20.65 -2.14
C ASP A 227 1.72 20.85 -0.61
N PRO A 228 1.72 22.10 -0.10
CA PRO A 228 1.64 22.36 1.35
C PRO A 228 0.34 21.82 1.99
N GLY A 229 -0.67 21.52 1.18
CA GLY A 229 -1.91 20.87 1.58
C GLY A 229 -3.08 21.84 1.72
N VAL A 230 -4.29 21.31 1.50
CA VAL A 230 -5.53 22.11 1.51
C VAL A 230 -6.15 22.10 2.90
N ARG A 231 -6.36 23.29 3.46
CA ARG A 231 -6.96 23.50 4.78
C ARG A 231 -8.23 24.32 4.64
N ILE A 232 -9.35 23.77 5.10
CA ILE A 232 -10.65 24.44 5.02
C ILE A 232 -11.22 24.70 6.41
N ASN A 233 -11.66 25.93 6.65
CA ASN A 233 -12.33 26.29 7.89
C ASN A 233 -13.81 25.89 7.82
N TYR A 234 -14.27 25.12 8.81
CA TYR A 234 -15.62 24.56 8.91
C TYR A 234 -16.04 23.74 7.68
N VAL A 235 -16.93 24.28 6.85
CA VAL A 235 -17.56 23.61 5.71
C VAL A 235 -16.94 24.16 4.43
N PRO A 236 -16.54 23.32 3.45
CA PRO A 236 -16.07 23.77 2.16
C PRO A 236 -17.10 24.69 1.47
N ASP A 237 -16.67 25.90 1.12
CA ASP A 237 -17.36 26.77 0.17
C ASP A 237 -16.84 26.51 -1.26
N ASP A 238 -17.37 27.22 -2.25
CA ASP A 238 -16.97 27.05 -3.65
C ASP A 238 -15.45 27.17 -3.85
N LYS A 239 -14.80 28.10 -3.14
CA LYS A 239 -13.34 28.28 -3.21
C LYS A 239 -12.59 27.10 -2.58
N GLY A 240 -13.12 26.54 -1.50
CA GLY A 240 -12.58 25.34 -0.87
C GLY A 240 -12.69 24.12 -1.78
N ILE A 241 -13.81 23.97 -2.47
CA ILE A 241 -14.03 22.93 -3.48
C ILE A 241 -13.05 23.10 -4.65
N ASP A 242 -12.90 24.31 -5.19
CA ASP A 242 -11.93 24.62 -6.25
C ASP A 242 -10.50 24.28 -5.82
N ALA A 243 -10.12 24.59 -4.57
CA ALA A 243 -8.80 24.26 -4.05
C ALA A 243 -8.56 22.74 -3.96
N CYS A 244 -9.57 21.96 -3.58
CA CYS A 244 -9.51 20.50 -3.56
C CYS A 244 -9.38 19.93 -4.98
N TYR A 245 -10.09 20.53 -5.93
CA TYR A 245 -10.04 20.12 -7.33
C TYR A 245 -8.66 20.44 -7.95
N GLU A 246 -8.11 21.63 -7.70
CA GLU A 246 -6.76 21.96 -8.16
C GLU A 246 -5.67 21.11 -7.50
N LEU A 247 -5.87 20.66 -6.25
CA LEU A 247 -4.98 19.68 -5.62
C LEU A 247 -4.99 18.34 -6.38
N GLY A 248 -6.17 17.85 -6.76
CA GLY A 248 -6.30 16.63 -7.57
C GLY A 248 -5.51 16.71 -8.88
N LYS A 249 -5.65 17.81 -9.64
CA LYS A 249 -4.88 18.05 -10.87
C LYS A 249 -3.37 18.05 -10.66
N LYS A 250 -2.89 18.71 -9.60
CA LYS A 250 -1.46 18.74 -9.26
C LYS A 250 -0.92 17.35 -8.98
N ILE A 251 -1.67 16.53 -8.23
CA ILE A 251 -1.29 15.15 -7.95
C ILE A 251 -1.26 14.33 -9.24
N ALA A 252 -2.29 14.44 -10.09
CA ALA A 252 -2.35 13.71 -11.36
C ALA A 252 -1.17 14.03 -12.29
N LYS A 253 -0.73 15.30 -12.31
CA LYS A 253 0.45 15.74 -13.08
C LYS A 253 1.78 15.22 -12.53
N ALA A 254 1.85 14.92 -11.23
CA ALA A 254 3.04 14.37 -10.59
C ALA A 254 3.15 12.83 -10.75
N LEU A 255 2.06 12.18 -11.14
CA LEU A 255 2.06 10.75 -11.46
C LEU A 255 2.61 10.49 -12.87
N PRO A 256 3.20 9.30 -13.11
CA PRO A 256 3.64 8.93 -14.45
C PRO A 256 2.48 9.01 -15.47
N GLU A 257 2.81 9.43 -16.68
CA GLU A 257 1.94 9.30 -17.85
C GLU A 257 1.79 7.81 -18.20
N GLU A 258 0.68 7.44 -18.86
CA GLU A 258 0.41 6.06 -19.30
C GLU A 258 1.47 5.51 -20.27
#